data_AF-A0A965GIX9-F1
#
_entry.id   AF-A0A965GIX9-F1
#
_cell.length_a   1.000
_cell.length_b   1.000
_cell.length_c   1.000
_cell.angle_alpha   90.00
_cell.angle_beta   90.00
_cell.angle_gamma   90.00
#
_symmetry.space_group_name_H-M   'P 1'
#
loop_
_entity.id
_entity.type
_entity.pdbx_description
1 polymer ?
#
loop_
_entity_poly.entity_id
_entity_poly.type
_entity_poly.pdbx_seq_one_letter_code
_entity_poly.pdbx_strand_id
1 'polypeptide(L)'
;FASRIGLDRPDLQSASNWISTNTKTSAIFATNDFCGQVSVSCNKDTDWDALLNFSMKCTQFAVLRTDKCNAGGYALLTALVHRRFLAGNYYVGISDGSAIKPWVVKRVLDSVNFAKLPSNKTLTALKDSNVGWYLLRRELTSDKNWEKFGTIRYSNSSYLVIELS
;
A
#
# COMPACT_ATOMS: atom_id res chain seq x y z
N PHE A 1 -13.32 8.07 -25.01
CA PHE A 1 -13.61 8.40 -23.60
C PHE A 1 -12.28 8.68 -22.90
N ALA A 2 -12.06 9.89 -22.38
CA ALA A 2 -10.89 10.17 -21.56
C ALA A 2 -11.02 9.44 -20.21
N SER A 3 -10.00 8.68 -19.83
CA SER A 3 -9.94 7.97 -18.55
C SER A 3 -10.04 8.97 -17.39
N ARG A 4 -10.97 8.75 -16.46
CA ARG A 4 -11.16 9.57 -15.23
C ARG A 4 -10.48 8.97 -14.01
N ILE A 5 -9.65 7.94 -14.19
CA ILE A 5 -9.03 7.18 -13.09
C ILE A 5 -8.05 8.09 -12.33
N GLY A 6 -8.24 8.20 -11.02
CA GLY A 6 -7.35 8.96 -10.13
C GLY A 6 -7.61 10.47 -10.06
N LEU A 7 -8.65 11.00 -10.73
CA LEU A 7 -9.01 12.44 -10.64
C LEU A 7 -9.35 12.88 -9.22
N ASP A 8 -9.78 11.95 -8.38
CA ASP A 8 -9.97 12.09 -6.93
C ASP A 8 -8.65 12.23 -6.15
N ARG A 9 -7.51 11.92 -6.78
CA ARG A 9 -6.17 11.88 -6.16
C ARG A 9 -5.10 12.51 -7.08
N PRO A 10 -5.15 13.83 -7.32
CA PRO A 10 -4.21 14.52 -8.22
C PRO A 10 -2.74 14.37 -7.79
N ASP A 11 -2.47 14.37 -6.49
CA ASP A 11 -1.12 14.12 -5.96
C ASP A 11 -0.62 12.70 -6.25
N LEU A 12 -1.50 11.71 -6.25
CA LEU A 12 -1.14 10.34 -6.63
C LEU A 12 -0.85 10.24 -8.13
N GLN A 13 -1.65 10.92 -8.96
CA GLN A 13 -1.39 10.98 -10.40
C GLN A 13 -0.05 11.65 -10.70
N SER A 14 0.26 12.77 -10.03
CA SER A 14 1.53 13.45 -10.19
C SER A 14 2.72 12.57 -9.77
N ALA A 15 2.61 11.88 -8.63
CA ALA A 15 3.61 10.90 -8.20
C ALA A 15 3.74 9.73 -9.19
N SER A 16 2.61 9.22 -9.71
CA SER A 16 2.59 8.15 -10.71
C SER A 16 3.29 8.55 -12.01
N ASN A 17 3.02 9.75 -12.53
CA ASN A 17 3.66 10.25 -13.74
C ASN A 17 5.19 10.32 -13.57
N TRP A 18 5.63 10.79 -12.40
CA TRP A 18 7.04 10.79 -12.04
C TRP A 18 7.61 9.36 -11.97
N ILE A 19 6.94 8.44 -11.27
CA ILE A 19 7.35 7.02 -11.14
C ILE A 19 7.47 6.38 -12.52
N SER A 20 6.49 6.60 -13.38
CA SER A 20 6.41 6.04 -14.73
C SER A 20 7.61 6.43 -15.59
N THR A 21 8.11 7.65 -15.41
CA THR A 21 9.22 8.23 -16.17
C THR A 21 10.59 7.86 -15.58
N ASN A 22 10.70 7.73 -14.25
CA ASN A 22 11.99 7.68 -13.55
C ASN A 22 12.36 6.31 -12.99
N THR A 23 11.47 5.31 -13.08
CA THR A 23 11.73 3.97 -12.55
C THR A 23 11.55 2.91 -13.62
N LYS A 24 12.27 1.79 -13.50
CA LYS A 24 12.10 0.64 -14.39
C LYS A 24 10.72 0.03 -14.21
N THR A 25 10.13 -0.51 -15.27
CA THR A 25 8.85 -1.25 -15.21
C THR A 25 8.93 -2.49 -14.31
N SER A 26 10.13 -3.07 -14.16
CA SER A 26 10.41 -4.18 -13.26
C SER A 26 10.57 -3.78 -11.78
N ALA A 27 10.56 -2.48 -11.46
CA ALA A 27 10.70 -2.01 -10.09
C ALA A 27 9.53 -2.50 -9.22
N ILE A 28 9.86 -2.93 -8.01
CA ILE A 28 8.89 -3.40 -7.00
C ILE A 28 8.77 -2.33 -5.91
N PHE A 29 7.54 -1.90 -5.69
CA PHE A 29 7.16 -0.89 -4.71
C PHE A 29 6.50 -1.53 -3.49
N ALA A 30 6.66 -0.94 -2.32
CA ALA A 30 5.71 -1.08 -1.22
C ALA A 30 5.06 0.28 -0.92
N THR A 31 4.02 0.27 -0.09
CA THR A 31 3.22 1.47 0.21
C THR A 31 2.41 1.30 1.49
N ASN A 32 2.05 2.40 2.13
CA ASN A 32 1.03 2.43 3.18
C ASN A 32 -0.35 2.86 2.66
N ASP A 33 -0.47 3.13 1.36
CA ASP A 33 -1.67 3.69 0.75
C ASP A 33 -2.72 2.64 0.38
N PHE A 34 -3.14 1.87 1.39
CA PHE A 34 -4.25 0.93 1.26
C PHE A 34 -5.60 1.56 1.61
N CYS A 35 -5.60 2.75 2.20
CA CYS A 35 -6.80 3.56 2.39
C CYS A 35 -7.20 4.22 1.07
N GLY A 36 -8.33 3.81 0.47
CA GLY A 36 -8.87 4.53 -0.69
C GLY A 36 -9.12 6.02 -0.39
N GLN A 37 -9.52 6.32 0.84
CA GLN A 37 -9.64 7.66 1.39
C GLN A 37 -9.19 7.64 2.87
N VAL A 38 -8.56 8.73 3.34
CA VAL A 38 -8.27 8.91 4.77
C VAL A 38 -9.58 9.24 5.48
N SER A 39 -9.88 8.50 6.54
CA SER A 39 -11.13 8.62 7.29
C SER A 39 -10.91 8.26 8.76
N VAL A 40 -11.99 8.31 9.56
CA VAL A 40 -11.98 7.84 10.95
C VAL A 40 -11.63 6.34 11.04
N SER A 41 -12.00 5.54 10.04
CA SER A 41 -11.73 4.09 10.02
C SER A 41 -10.43 3.71 9.31
N CYS A 42 -9.87 4.58 8.46
CA CYS A 42 -8.61 4.34 7.76
C CYS A 42 -7.69 5.56 7.84
N ASN A 43 -6.72 5.50 8.76
CA ASN A 43 -5.78 6.57 9.05
C ASN A 43 -4.45 5.99 9.56
N LYS A 44 -3.54 6.86 9.98
CA LYS A 44 -2.23 6.47 10.52
C LYS A 44 -2.29 5.52 11.73
N ASP A 45 -3.40 5.53 12.48
CA ASP A 45 -3.58 4.75 13.70
C ASP A 45 -4.32 3.42 13.45
N THR A 46 -4.72 3.15 12.19
CA THR A 46 -5.41 1.91 11.81
C THR A 46 -4.70 0.66 12.32
N ASP A 47 -5.46 -0.22 12.97
CA ASP A 47 -5.03 -1.54 13.42
C ASP A 47 -5.12 -2.54 12.25
N TRP A 48 -4.07 -2.53 11.44
CA TRP A 48 -3.94 -3.41 10.27
C TRP A 48 -3.89 -4.89 10.66
N ASP A 49 -3.29 -5.23 11.80
CA ASP A 49 -3.25 -6.60 12.32
C ASP A 49 -4.65 -7.11 12.60
N ALA A 50 -5.47 -6.35 13.35
CA ALA A 50 -6.85 -6.72 13.62
C ALA A 50 -7.69 -6.81 12.33
N LEU A 51 -7.56 -5.83 11.43
CA LEU A 51 -8.32 -5.78 10.19
C LEU A 51 -8.00 -6.96 9.26
N LEU A 52 -6.72 -7.27 9.07
CA LEU A 52 -6.28 -8.38 8.22
C LEU A 52 -6.56 -9.73 8.86
N ASN A 53 -6.41 -9.87 10.18
CA ASN A 53 -6.77 -11.09 10.91
C ASN A 53 -8.27 -11.38 10.84
N PHE A 54 -9.10 -10.35 10.99
CA PHE A 54 -10.55 -10.46 10.80
C PHE A 54 -10.87 -10.93 9.37
N SER A 55 -10.27 -10.28 8.37
CA SER A 55 -10.48 -10.62 6.96
C SER A 55 -9.99 -12.03 6.61
N MET A 56 -8.91 -12.49 7.25
CA MET A 56 -8.37 -13.85 7.10
C MET A 56 -9.30 -14.91 7.66
N LYS A 57 -9.97 -14.62 8.77
CA LYS A 57 -10.92 -15.53 9.43
C LYS A 57 -12.33 -15.44 8.83
N CYS A 58 -12.65 -14.35 8.15
CA CYS A 58 -14.00 -14.05 7.68
C CYS A 58 -14.59 -15.17 6.80
N THR A 59 -13.77 -15.85 5.99
CA THR A 59 -14.25 -16.92 5.10
C THR A 59 -14.21 -18.32 5.72
N GLN A 60 -13.62 -18.48 6.91
CA GLN A 60 -13.73 -19.74 7.67
C GLN A 60 -15.10 -19.86 8.35
N PHE A 61 -15.76 -18.73 8.61
CA PHE A 61 -17.00 -18.65 9.41
C PHE A 61 -18.19 -18.01 8.69
N ALA A 62 -18.00 -17.36 7.54
CA ALA A 62 -19.08 -16.80 6.72
C ALA A 62 -18.85 -17.11 5.24
N VAL A 63 -19.71 -17.96 4.68
CA VAL A 63 -19.76 -18.22 3.24
C VAL A 63 -20.41 -17.01 2.57
N LEU A 64 -19.60 -16.23 1.85
CA LEU A 64 -19.97 -15.27 0.80
C LEU A 64 -20.69 -13.96 1.20
N ARG A 65 -20.12 -12.83 0.74
CA ARG A 65 -20.77 -11.52 0.43
C ARG A 65 -21.16 -10.57 1.58
N THR A 66 -20.35 -10.40 2.61
CA THR A 66 -20.42 -9.16 3.40
C THR A 66 -19.23 -8.26 3.10
N ASP A 67 -19.50 -7.01 2.74
CA ASP A 67 -18.54 -5.90 2.64
C ASP A 67 -17.64 -5.76 3.89
N LYS A 68 -18.14 -6.21 5.04
CA LYS A 68 -17.42 -6.24 6.32
C LYS A 68 -16.11 -7.04 6.28
N CYS A 69 -16.01 -8.06 5.44
CA CYS A 69 -14.81 -8.90 5.32
C CYS A 69 -13.70 -8.26 4.48
N ASN A 70 -13.96 -7.10 3.87
CA ASN A 70 -12.99 -6.42 3.04
C ASN A 70 -12.03 -5.61 3.93
N ALA A 71 -10.80 -6.09 4.08
CA ALA A 71 -9.68 -5.34 4.69
C ALA A 71 -9.28 -4.07 3.90
N GLY A 72 -10.01 -3.71 2.85
CA GLY A 72 -9.75 -2.54 2.02
C GLY A 72 -8.64 -2.80 1.00
N GLY A 73 -7.90 -1.72 0.70
CA GLY A 73 -6.97 -1.64 -0.41
C GLY A 73 -7.51 -0.72 -1.49
N TYR A 74 -6.73 0.30 -1.86
CA TYR A 74 -7.11 1.19 -2.95
C TYR A 74 -7.01 0.42 -4.27
N ALA A 75 -8.16 0.03 -4.82
CA ALA A 75 -8.25 -0.88 -5.97
C ALA A 75 -7.50 -0.38 -7.21
N LEU A 76 -7.36 0.93 -7.33
CA LEU A 76 -6.75 1.58 -8.48
C LEU A 76 -5.26 1.88 -8.28
N LEU A 77 -4.65 1.58 -7.12
CA LEU A 77 -3.25 1.98 -6.87
C LEU A 77 -2.29 1.40 -7.91
N THR A 78 -2.37 0.09 -8.16
CA THR A 78 -1.54 -0.59 -9.18
C THR A 78 -1.87 -0.10 -10.59
N ALA A 79 -3.16 0.13 -10.86
CA ALA A 79 -3.63 0.63 -12.15
C ALA A 79 -3.27 2.11 -12.39
N LEU A 80 -2.99 2.89 -11.34
CA LEU A 80 -2.57 4.28 -11.47
C LEU A 80 -1.07 4.38 -11.59
N VAL A 81 -0.33 3.68 -10.72
CA VAL A 81 1.13 3.81 -10.63
C VAL A 81 1.85 3.00 -11.71
N HIS A 82 1.18 2.05 -12.35
CA HIS A 82 1.74 1.20 -13.42
C HIS A 82 3.06 0.52 -13.00
N ARG A 83 3.16 0.09 -11.73
CA ARG A 83 4.29 -0.66 -11.19
C ARG A 83 3.83 -1.83 -10.34
N ARG A 84 4.72 -2.82 -10.17
CA ARG A 84 4.47 -3.95 -9.27
C ARG A 84 4.54 -3.47 -7.83
N PHE A 85 3.55 -3.85 -7.03
CA PHE A 85 3.57 -3.64 -5.58
C PHE A 85 3.77 -4.98 -4.86
N LEU A 86 4.46 -4.95 -3.72
CA LEU A 86 4.59 -6.08 -2.80
C LEU A 86 3.22 -6.65 -2.46
N ALA A 87 2.31 -5.76 -2.06
CA ALA A 87 0.88 -6.00 -2.03
C ALA A 87 0.19 -4.84 -2.78
N GLY A 88 -0.53 -5.15 -3.85
CA GLY A 88 -1.37 -4.21 -4.60
C GLY A 88 -2.75 -4.82 -4.79
N ASN A 89 -3.80 -4.02 -4.59
CA ASN A 89 -5.22 -4.42 -4.69
C ASN A 89 -5.48 -5.89 -4.30
N TYR A 90 -5.20 -6.22 -3.04
CA TYR A 90 -5.22 -7.61 -2.58
C TYR A 90 -6.63 -8.18 -2.48
N TYR A 91 -7.68 -7.36 -2.50
CA TYR A 91 -9.07 -7.83 -2.43
C TYR A 91 -9.55 -8.50 -3.73
N VAL A 92 -9.16 -7.99 -4.90
CA VAL A 92 -9.67 -8.54 -6.19
C VAL A 92 -9.21 -9.98 -6.43
N GLY A 93 -8.03 -10.37 -5.94
CA GLY A 93 -7.54 -11.76 -5.99
C GLY A 93 -8.20 -12.73 -5.00
N ILE A 94 -9.13 -12.24 -4.18
CA ILE A 94 -9.83 -12.97 -3.10
C ILE A 94 -11.35 -13.00 -3.39
N SER A 95 -11.78 -12.35 -4.47
CA SER A 95 -13.20 -12.19 -4.85
C SER A 95 -13.91 -13.48 -5.28
N ASP A 96 -13.21 -14.62 -5.30
CA ASP A 96 -13.80 -15.95 -5.44
C ASP A 96 -14.43 -16.48 -4.12
N GLY A 97 -14.42 -15.69 -3.05
CA GLY A 97 -14.99 -16.05 -1.75
C GLY A 97 -14.00 -16.75 -0.81
N SER A 98 -12.72 -16.81 -1.18
CA SER A 98 -11.66 -17.39 -0.34
C SER A 98 -11.17 -16.44 0.76
N ALA A 99 -10.57 -16.97 1.83
CA ALA A 99 -9.86 -16.16 2.83
C ALA A 99 -8.74 -15.35 2.18
N ILE A 100 -8.44 -14.15 2.69
CA ILE A 100 -7.11 -13.57 2.45
C ILE A 100 -6.06 -14.57 2.95
N LYS A 101 -5.12 -14.92 2.06
CA LYS A 101 -4.11 -15.93 2.39
C LYS A 101 -3.06 -15.32 3.35
N PRO A 102 -2.47 -16.10 4.27
CA PRO A 102 -1.49 -15.59 5.23
C PRO A 102 -0.30 -14.86 4.59
N TRP A 103 0.16 -15.32 3.41
CA TRP A 103 1.25 -14.67 2.70
C TRP A 103 0.88 -13.28 2.16
N VAL A 104 -0.40 -13.04 1.84
CA VAL A 104 -0.90 -11.71 1.45
C VAL A 104 -0.95 -10.80 2.66
N VAL A 105 -1.48 -11.30 3.78
CA VAL A 105 -1.51 -10.57 5.07
C VAL A 105 -0.11 -10.11 5.44
N LYS A 106 0.88 -11.01 5.39
CA LYS A 106 2.28 -10.66 5.68
C LYS A 106 2.78 -9.51 4.81
N ARG A 107 2.53 -9.55 3.50
CA ARG A 107 2.98 -8.50 2.56
C ARG A 107 2.34 -7.14 2.81
N VAL A 108 1.05 -7.12 3.17
CA VAL A 108 0.36 -5.88 3.55
C VAL A 108 0.95 -5.35 4.87
N LEU A 109 1.09 -6.21 5.89
CA LEU A 109 1.68 -5.86 7.18
C LEU A 109 3.11 -5.34 7.05
N ASP A 110 3.98 -6.01 6.29
CA ASP A 110 5.35 -5.55 6.03
C ASP A 110 5.35 -4.15 5.40
N SER A 111 4.42 -3.91 4.46
CA SER A 111 4.27 -2.62 3.79
C SER A 111 3.83 -1.52 4.77
N VAL A 112 2.72 -1.70 5.50
CA VAL A 112 2.18 -0.67 6.41
C VAL A 112 3.03 -0.48 7.67
N ASN A 113 3.67 -1.53 8.19
CA ASN A 113 4.49 -1.44 9.40
C ASN A 113 5.77 -0.64 9.16
N PHE A 114 6.31 -0.64 7.94
CA PHE A 114 7.40 0.27 7.60
C PHE A 114 6.96 1.73 7.70
N ALA A 115 5.73 2.09 7.31
CA ALA A 115 5.21 3.44 7.50
C ALA A 115 4.84 3.77 8.95
N LYS A 116 4.33 2.79 9.71
CA LYS A 116 3.82 2.99 11.08
C LYS A 116 4.92 3.01 12.13
N LEU A 117 5.91 2.12 11.99
CA LEU A 117 7.04 1.94 12.89
C LEU A 117 8.34 1.79 12.07
N PRO A 118 8.78 2.86 11.40
CA PRO A 118 9.94 2.80 10.51
C PRO A 118 11.22 2.51 11.29
N SER A 119 11.90 1.43 10.90
CA SER A 119 13.14 0.95 11.52
C SER A 119 13.95 0.16 10.51
N ASN A 120 15.22 -0.14 10.82
CA ASN A 120 16.02 -1.03 9.98
C ASN A 120 15.38 -2.42 9.87
N LYS A 121 14.68 -2.90 10.91
CA LYS A 121 13.97 -4.19 10.87
C LYS A 121 12.83 -4.18 9.85
N THR A 122 12.00 -3.14 9.84
CA THR A 122 10.89 -3.03 8.88
C THR A 122 11.39 -2.75 7.46
N LEU A 123 12.51 -2.03 7.31
CA LEU A 123 13.19 -1.89 6.02
C LEU A 123 13.70 -3.23 5.49
N THR A 124 14.41 -4.02 6.31
CA THR A 124 14.92 -5.34 5.93
C THR A 124 13.79 -6.26 5.47
N ALA A 125 12.65 -6.28 6.16
CA ALA A 125 11.49 -7.08 5.75
C ALA A 125 10.99 -6.75 4.32
N LEU A 126 11.06 -5.48 3.93
CA LEU A 126 10.76 -5.05 2.56
C LEU A 126 11.84 -5.50 1.57
N LYS A 127 13.12 -5.31 1.91
CA LYS A 127 14.26 -5.68 1.06
C LYS A 127 14.34 -7.19 0.81
N ASP A 128 14.03 -8.01 1.81
CA ASP A 128 13.94 -9.47 1.69
C ASP A 128 12.86 -9.91 0.67
N SER A 129 11.89 -9.04 0.41
CA SER A 129 10.86 -9.23 -0.63
C SER A 129 11.19 -8.54 -1.96
N ASN A 130 12.46 -8.16 -2.16
CA ASN A 130 12.97 -7.44 -3.33
C ASN A 130 12.32 -6.07 -3.58
N VAL A 131 11.75 -5.44 -2.54
CA VAL A 131 11.23 -4.08 -2.64
C VAL A 131 12.40 -3.09 -2.71
N GLY A 132 12.49 -2.34 -3.82
CA GLY A 132 13.50 -1.29 -3.99
C GLY A 132 12.94 0.12 -3.81
N TRP A 133 11.62 0.26 -3.81
CA TRP A 133 10.95 1.56 -3.83
C TRP A 133 9.80 1.60 -2.83
N TYR A 134 9.54 2.78 -2.29
CA TYR A 134 8.41 2.98 -1.40
C TYR A 134 7.61 4.22 -1.82
N LEU A 135 6.31 4.01 -2.07
CA LEU A 135 5.35 5.09 -2.26
C LEU A 135 4.67 5.38 -0.92
N LEU A 136 5.14 6.41 -0.23
CA LEU A 136 4.60 6.81 1.06
C LEU A 136 3.46 7.81 0.86
N ARG A 137 2.32 7.54 1.47
CA ARG A 137 1.28 8.54 1.74
C ARG A 137 1.50 9.17 3.10
N ARG A 138 1.74 10.49 3.11
CA ARG A 138 2.18 11.27 4.28
C ARG A 138 1.13 11.34 5.38
N GLU A 139 -0.15 11.35 5.02
CA GLU A 139 -1.27 11.42 5.97
C GLU A 139 -1.46 10.14 6.80
N LEU A 140 -0.80 9.04 6.38
CA LEU A 140 -0.90 7.72 6.98
C LEU A 140 0.35 7.33 7.79
N THR A 141 1.16 8.32 8.19
CA THR A 141 2.31 8.14 9.09
C THR A 141 2.49 9.38 9.96
N SER A 142 3.15 9.21 11.12
CA SER A 142 3.59 10.35 11.95
C SER A 142 5.06 10.70 11.71
N ASP A 143 5.84 9.81 11.07
CA ASP A 143 7.26 10.01 10.84
C ASP A 143 7.55 10.96 9.68
N LYS A 144 8.59 11.77 9.85
CA LYS A 144 9.03 12.76 8.85
C LYS A 144 10.45 12.52 8.33
N ASN A 145 11.27 11.77 9.08
CA ASN A 145 12.69 11.57 8.80
C ASN A 145 12.86 10.33 7.93
N TRP A 146 12.49 10.41 6.66
CA TRP A 146 12.49 9.29 5.71
C TRP A 146 13.85 9.08 5.03
N GLU A 147 14.70 10.11 5.04
CA GLU A 147 16.03 10.14 4.44
C GLU A 147 17.00 9.10 5.05
N LYS A 148 16.73 8.63 6.29
CA LYS A 148 17.54 7.57 6.92
C LYS A 148 17.32 6.18 6.32
N PHE A 149 16.26 5.97 5.53
CA PHE A 149 15.94 4.66 4.93
C PHE A 149 16.12 4.62 3.42
N GLY A 150 16.51 5.74 2.81
CA GLY A 150 16.57 5.85 1.37
C GLY A 150 16.70 7.29 0.90
N THR A 151 16.78 7.44 -0.43
CA THR A 151 16.77 8.75 -1.07
C THR A 151 15.35 9.12 -1.47
N ILE A 152 14.86 10.27 -1.01
CA ILE A 152 13.59 10.83 -1.49
C ILE A 152 13.82 11.35 -2.91
N ARG A 153 13.24 10.68 -3.91
CA ARG A 153 13.40 11.04 -5.33
C ARG A 153 12.29 11.94 -5.85
N TYR A 154 11.14 11.94 -5.19
CA TYR A 154 10.02 12.81 -5.49
C TYR A 154 9.21 13.11 -4.22
N SER A 155 8.66 14.32 -4.15
CA SER A 155 7.76 14.75 -3.07
C SER A 155 6.69 15.68 -3.63
N ASN A 156 5.47 15.52 -3.14
CA ASN A 156 4.41 16.53 -3.22
C ASN A 156 3.70 16.64 -1.85
N SER A 157 2.54 17.28 -1.79
CA SER A 157 1.80 17.49 -0.53
C SER A 157 1.41 16.17 0.15
N SER A 158 0.91 15.18 -0.60
CA SER A 158 0.45 13.91 -0.04
C SER A 158 1.45 12.75 -0.13
N TYR A 159 2.43 12.77 -1.04
CA TYR A 159 3.30 11.62 -1.29
C TYR A 159 4.79 11.91 -1.25
N LEU A 160 5.53 10.87 -0.84
CA LEU A 160 6.95 10.70 -1.14
C LEU A 160 7.15 9.47 -2.01
N VAL A 161 8.10 9.56 -2.94
CA VAL A 161 8.68 8.39 -3.61
C VAL A 161 10.10 8.23 -3.13
N ILE A 162 10.35 7.12 -2.44
CA ILE A 162 11.60 6.84 -1.75
C ILE A 162 12.27 5.67 -2.47
N GLU A 163 13.50 5.86 -2.91
CA GLU A 163 14.39 4.77 -3.33
C GLU A 163 15.07 4.21 -2.08
N LEU A 164 14.77 2.96 -1.74
CA LEU A 164 15.20 2.35 -0.48
C LEU A 164 16.68 1.93 -0.53
N SER A 165 17.43 2.28 0.51
CA SER A 165 18.84 1.88 0.73
C SER A 165 18.99 0.37 0.79
#